data_AF-A0A2S9F0H0-F1
#
_entry.id   AF-A0A2S9F0H0-F1
#
_cell.length_a   1.000
_cell.length_b   1.000
_cell.length_c   1.000
_cell.angle_alpha   90.00
_cell.angle_beta   90.00
_cell.angle_gamma   90.00
#
_symmetry.space_group_name_H-M   'P 1'
#
loop_
_entity.id
_entity.type
_entity.pdbx_description
1 polymer ?
#
loop_
_entity_poly.entity_id
_entity_poly.type
_entity_poly.pdbx_seq_one_letter_code
_entity_poly.pdbx_strand_id
1 'polypeptide(L)'
;METLVPSTVKQARWFIVGGIVAAVVGVVRIAGFANYGGLVSLVMGTLFLALAVASVLAGVIRIRRGDDGSGTPPRAGADRS
;
A
#
# COMPACT_ATOMS: atom_id res chain seq x y z
N MET A 1 -3.91 -24.86 -8.23
CA MET A 1 -3.61 -24.37 -6.88
C MET A 1 -4.51 -23.18 -6.61
N GLU A 2 -5.66 -23.45 -6.00
CA GLU A 2 -6.64 -22.43 -5.61
C GLU A 2 -5.95 -21.48 -4.63
N THR A 3 -5.78 -20.22 -5.03
CA THR A 3 -5.14 -19.22 -4.19
C THR A 3 -6.11 -18.93 -3.04
N LEU A 4 -5.90 -19.55 -1.87
CA LEU A 4 -6.65 -19.32 -0.63
C LEU A 4 -6.64 -17.85 -0.14
N VAL A 5 -5.93 -16.97 -0.84
CA VAL A 5 -5.79 -15.56 -0.52
C VAL A 5 -6.42 -14.75 -1.66
N PRO A 6 -7.48 -13.95 -1.40
CA PRO A 6 -8.10 -13.07 -2.38
C PRO A 6 -7.06 -12.20 -3.10
N SER A 7 -7.20 -12.03 -4.41
CA SER A 7 -6.27 -11.24 -5.24
C SER A 7 -6.09 -9.80 -4.74
N THR A 8 -7.13 -9.23 -4.12
CA THR A 8 -7.13 -7.94 -3.42
C THR A 8 -6.10 -7.88 -2.29
N VAL A 9 -5.97 -8.94 -1.50
CA VAL A 9 -5.01 -9.03 -0.38
C VAL A 9 -3.58 -9.18 -0.90
N LYS A 10 -3.37 -9.94 -1.98
CA LYS A 10 -2.06 -10.01 -2.67
C LYS A 10 -1.62 -8.65 -3.18
N GLN A 11 -2.52 -7.88 -3.79
CA GLN A 11 -2.21 -6.56 -4.32
C GLN A 11 -1.91 -5.55 -3.20
N ALA A 12 -2.69 -5.58 -2.11
CA ALA A 12 -2.44 -4.73 -0.94
C ALA A 12 -1.06 -5.00 -0.31
N ARG A 13 -0.64 -6.27 -0.24
CA ARG A 13 0.69 -6.64 0.24
C ARG A 13 1.81 -6.03 -0.61
N TRP A 14 1.65 -6.02 -1.93
CA TRP A 14 2.64 -5.39 -2.82
C TRP A 14 2.71 -3.87 -2.67
N PHE A 15 1.58 -3.19 -2.44
CA PHE A 15 1.59 -1.76 -2.10
C PHE A 15 2.33 -1.46 -0.80
N ILE A 16 2.13 -2.28 0.24
CA ILE A 16 2.86 -2.12 1.50
C ILE A 16 4.37 -2.32 1.29
N VAL A 17 4.77 -3.37 0.57
CA VAL A 17 6.19 -3.64 0.26
C VAL A 17 6.82 -2.48 -0.52
N GLY A 18 6.14 -1.97 -1.56
CA GLY A 18 6.61 -0.82 -2.32
C GLY A 18 6.75 0.44 -1.46
N GLY A 19 5.84 0.64 -0.50
CA GLY A 19 5.89 1.73 0.46
C GLY A 19 7.09 1.63 1.40
N ILE A 20 7.39 0.43 1.90
CA ILE A 20 8.56 0.19 2.76
C ILE A 20 9.86 0.51 2.01
N VAL A 21 9.99 0.03 0.76
CA VAL A 21 11.18 0.32 -0.06
C VAL A 21 11.35 1.82 -0.28
N ALA A 22 10.26 2.51 -0.61
CA ALA A 22 10.29 3.97 -0.77
C ALA A 22 10.68 4.68 0.54
N ALA A 23 10.22 4.21 1.70
CA ALA A 23 10.59 4.77 3.00
C ALA A 23 12.10 4.61 3.27
N VAL A 24 12.65 3.41 3.05
CA VAL A 24 14.09 3.14 3.25
C VAL A 24 14.93 4.06 2.36
N VAL A 25 14.60 4.15 1.07
CA VAL A 25 15.31 5.03 0.13
C VAL A 25 15.21 6.50 0.55
N GLY A 26 14.01 6.95 0.98
CA GLY A 26 13.79 8.30 1.46
C GLY A 26 14.63 8.63 2.69
N VAL A 27 14.65 7.75 3.69
CA VAL A 27 15.44 7.89 4.92
C VAL A 27 16.93 7.93 4.61
N VAL A 28 17.43 7.03 3.75
CA VAL A 28 18.85 7.02 3.35
C VAL A 28 19.24 8.34 2.68
N ARG A 29 18.38 8.90 1.82
CA ARG A 29 18.64 10.20 1.18
C ARG A 29 18.59 11.38 2.15
N ILE A 30 17.67 11.38 3.12
CA ILE A 30 17.62 12.42 4.15
C ILE A 30 18.87 12.33 5.05
N ALA A 31 19.29 11.13 5.43
CA ALA A 31 20.54 10.92 6.15
C ALA A 31 21.75 11.38 5.33
N GLY A 32 21.79 11.08 4.02
CA GLY A 32 22.82 11.57 3.10
C GLY A 32 22.87 13.11 3.04
N PHE A 33 21.71 13.78 3.00
CA PHE A 33 21.64 15.24 3.10
C PHE A 33 22.21 15.76 4.42
N ALA A 34 21.87 15.14 5.55
CA ALA A 34 22.35 15.57 6.86
C ALA A 34 23.87 15.44 7.01
N ASN A 35 24.48 14.45 6.34
CA ASN A 35 25.92 14.18 6.43
C ASN A 35 26.75 14.97 5.42
N TYR A 36 26.27 15.15 4.19
CA TYR A 36 27.07 15.69 3.08
C TYR A 36 26.53 17.00 2.51
N GLY A 37 25.32 17.43 2.92
CA GLY A 37 24.60 18.53 2.30
C GLY A 37 24.11 18.18 0.89
N GLY A 38 23.13 18.95 0.38
CA GLY A 38 22.66 18.81 -1.01
C GLY A 38 21.15 18.85 -1.16
N LEU A 39 20.64 19.97 -1.68
CA LEU A 39 19.21 20.22 -1.89
C LEU A 39 18.51 19.08 -2.66
N VAL A 40 19.18 18.52 -3.67
CA VAL A 40 18.66 17.40 -4.48
C VAL A 40 18.46 16.13 -3.65
N SER A 41 19.34 15.85 -2.69
CA SER A 41 19.19 14.70 -1.80
C SER A 41 18.01 14.89 -0.85
N LEU A 42 17.85 16.11 -0.31
CA LEU A 42 16.71 16.46 0.54
C LEU A 42 15.40 16.31 -0.22
N VAL A 43 15.25 16.96 -1.37
CA VAL A 43 14.02 16.94 -2.19
C VAL A 43 13.62 15.50 -2.53
N MET A 44 14.57 14.70 -3.01
CA MET A 44 14.31 13.31 -3.35
C MET A 44 13.99 12.47 -2.12
N GLY A 45 14.67 12.70 -0.99
CA GLY A 45 14.34 12.07 0.28
C GLY A 45 12.88 12.31 0.68
N THR A 46 12.43 13.57 0.63
CA THR A 46 11.05 13.95 0.93
C THR A 46 10.04 13.35 -0.05
N LEU A 47 10.35 13.33 -1.35
CA LEU A 47 9.49 12.73 -2.38
C LEU A 47 9.31 11.22 -2.15
N PHE A 48 10.40 10.50 -1.87
CA PHE A 48 10.34 9.07 -1.57
C PHE A 48 9.57 8.79 -0.28
N LEU A 49 9.73 9.64 0.74
CA LEU A 49 8.97 9.53 1.99
C LEU A 49 7.47 9.77 1.77
N ALA A 50 7.11 10.77 0.97
CA ALA A 50 5.72 11.02 0.59
C ALA A 50 5.12 9.84 -0.21
N LEU A 51 5.90 9.26 -1.13
CA LEU A 51 5.49 8.07 -1.89
C LEU A 51 5.25 6.87 -0.96
N ALA A 52 6.09 6.70 0.07
CA ALA A 52 5.92 5.66 1.07
C ALA A 52 4.58 5.81 1.82
N VAL A 53 4.28 7.02 2.30
CA VAL A 53 3.02 7.32 2.99
C VAL A 53 1.82 7.06 2.07
N ALA A 54 1.87 7.52 0.82
CA ALA A 54 0.81 7.29 -0.15
C ALA A 54 0.59 5.80 -0.44
N SER A 55 1.67 5.02 -0.55
CA SER A 55 1.61 3.58 -0.80
C SER A 55 1.01 2.80 0.39
N VAL A 56 1.38 3.17 1.62
CA VAL A 56 0.79 2.60 2.84
C VAL A 56 -0.71 2.93 2.93
N LEU A 57 -1.10 4.19 2.70
CA LEU A 57 -2.50 4.61 2.66
C LEU A 57 -3.30 3.83 1.61
N ALA A 58 -2.77 3.69 0.39
CA ALA A 58 -3.41 2.91 -0.66
C ALA A 58 -3.59 1.44 -0.26
N GLY A 59 -2.59 0.85 0.39
CA GLY A 59 -2.68 -0.50 0.97
C GLY A 59 -3.79 -0.62 2.01
N VAL A 60 -3.83 0.30 2.98
CA VAL A 60 -4.85 0.31 4.06
C VAL A 60 -6.26 0.51 3.50
N ILE A 61 -6.46 1.43 2.56
CA ILE A 61 -7.76 1.67 1.91
C ILE A 61 -8.23 0.40 1.19
N ARG A 62 -7.31 -0.31 0.53
CA ARG A 62 -7.63 -1.54 -0.20
C ARG A 62 -7.94 -2.71 0.72
N ILE A 63 -7.29 -2.79 1.89
CA ILE A 63 -7.63 -3.76 2.93
C ILE A 63 -9.02 -3.47 3.49
N ARG A 64 -9.30 -2.22 3.89
CA ARG A 64 -10.63 -1.84 4.42
C ARG A 64 -11.76 -2.10 3.42
N ARG A 65 -11.58 -1.72 2.15
CA ARG A 65 -12.56 -2.04 1.09
C ARG A 65 -12.67 -3.53 0.78
N GLY A 66 -11.63 -4.31 1.08
CA GLY A 66 -11.65 -5.77 0.97
C GLY A 66 -12.43 -6.42 2.12
N ASP A 67 -12.35 -5.85 3.32
CA ASP A 67 -13.09 -6.30 4.52
C ASP A 67 -14.59 -5.96 4.46
N ASP A 68 -14.98 -4.88 3.75
CA ASP A 68 -16.38 -4.56 3.43
C ASP A 68 -17.03 -5.63 2.51
N GLY A 69 -16.24 -6.52 1.93
CA GLY A 69 -16.65 -7.65 1.10
C GLY A 69 -16.93 -8.93 1.90
N SER A 70 -17.39 -8.84 3.15
CA SER A 70 -17.90 -9.99 3.91
C SER A 70 -19.18 -10.54 3.30
N GLY A 71 -19.02 -11.25 2.17
CA GLY A 71 -19.63 -12.54 1.89
C GLY A 71 -21.10 -12.74 2.23
N THR A 72 -21.96 -11.73 2.11
CA THR A 72 -23.40 -11.95 2.08
C THR A 72 -23.76 -12.22 0.63
N PRO A 73 -23.91 -13.48 0.18
CA PRO A 73 -24.51 -13.72 -1.12
C PRO A 73 -25.89 -13.05 -1.11
N PRO A 74 -26.26 -12.29 -2.15
CA PRO A 74 -27.66 -11.88 -2.29
C PRO A 74 -28.49 -13.16 -2.19
N ARG A 75 -29.41 -13.20 -1.22
CA ARG A 75 -30.28 -14.35 -0.93
C ARG A 75 -30.81 -14.92 -2.24
N ALA A 76 -30.25 -16.05 -2.67
CA ALA A 76 -30.79 -16.87 -3.72
C ALA A 76 -32.05 -17.53 -3.15
N GLY A 77 -33.20 -16.89 -3.31
CA GLY A 77 -34.46 -17.41 -2.79
C GLY A 77 -35.48 -16.33 -2.47
N ALA A 78 -35.99 -15.67 -3.50
CA ALA A 78 -37.34 -15.13 -3.47
C ALA A 78 -37.96 -15.37 -4.85
N ASP A 79 -38.94 -16.27 -4.86
CA ASP A 79 -39.90 -16.57 -5.92
C ASP A 79 -39.41 -17.23 -7.21
N ARG A 80 -39.33 -18.56 -7.13
CA ARG A 80 -40.01 -19.41 -8.11
C ARG A 80 -41.50 -19.45 -7.75
N SER A 81 -42.36 -18.81 -8.54
CA SER A 81 -43.71 -19.28 -8.91
C SER A 81 -44.37 -18.28 -9.85
#